data_AF-A0A3P6HBL3-F1
#
_entry.id   AF-A0A3P6HBL3-F1
#
_cell.length_a   1.000
_cell.length_b   1.000
_cell.length_c   1.000
_cell.angle_alpha   90.00
_cell.angle_beta   90.00
_cell.angle_gamma   90.00
#
_symmetry.space_group_name_H-M   'P 1'
#
loop_
_entity.id
_entity.type
_entity.pdbx_description
1 polymer ?
#
loop_
_entity_poly.entity_id
_entity_poly.type
_entity_poly.pdbx_seq_one_letter_code
_entity_poly.pdbx_strand_id
1 'polypeptide(L)'
;FRCSRRGLRVDASESLTLDSIRHSLIRQEDSIIFNLLERAQYRYNANTYDEDSFTMEGFQGSLVEFMIRETEQLHAKVDRYKSPDEHPFFPQCLPEPVLPPIQYPQVLHHCADSININKKILSKRIHYGKFVAEAKFREDPATYETAIREQDRTQLLGLLTYETVEEVIKKRVEVKAKIFGQDITVNDPETGAADPSYKINPSLVAKLYGEGIMPLTKEVQIEYLLRRLD
;
A
#
# COMPACT_ATOMS: atom_id res chain seq x y z
N PHE A 1 29.49 22.74 -10.28
CA PHE A 1 28.14 22.22 -10.59
C PHE A 1 27.16 23.38 -10.55
N ARG A 2 26.55 23.73 -11.69
CA ARG A 2 25.75 24.95 -11.85
C ARG A 2 24.40 24.81 -11.11
N CYS A 3 24.23 25.60 -10.06
CA CYS A 3 22.93 25.93 -9.47
C CYS A 3 22.16 26.78 -10.49
N SER A 4 21.34 26.15 -11.33
CA SER A 4 20.49 26.83 -12.33
C SER A 4 19.04 26.78 -11.86
N ARG A 5 18.50 27.97 -11.56
CA ARG A 5 17.08 28.35 -11.36
C ARG A 5 16.31 27.56 -10.29
N ARG A 6 16.03 28.24 -9.16
CA ARG A 6 14.96 27.92 -8.19
C ARG A 6 13.58 28.07 -8.85
N GLY A 7 13.27 27.24 -9.84
CA GLY A 7 11.89 27.04 -10.28
C GLY A 7 11.17 26.17 -9.26
N LEU A 8 9.87 26.41 -9.04
CA LEU A 8 9.04 25.46 -8.30
C LEU A 8 9.13 24.10 -9.02
N ARG A 9 9.54 23.07 -8.28
CA ARG A 9 9.60 21.71 -8.80
C ARG A 9 8.19 21.14 -8.71
N VAL A 10 7.50 21.00 -9.84
CA VAL A 10 6.13 20.47 -9.88
C VAL A 10 6.18 19.02 -10.33
N ASP A 11 5.39 18.15 -9.70
CA ASP A 11 5.19 16.79 -10.18
C ASP A 11 4.32 16.79 -11.45
N ALA A 12 4.91 16.37 -12.56
CA ALA A 12 4.27 16.27 -13.87
C ALA A 12 4.04 14.81 -14.31
N SER A 13 4.15 13.85 -13.39
CA SER A 13 4.04 12.42 -13.71
C SER A 13 2.62 11.94 -14.01
N GLU A 14 1.60 12.74 -13.67
CA GLU A 14 0.17 12.40 -13.74
C GLU A 14 -0.20 11.10 -12.98
N SER A 15 0.68 10.63 -12.09
CA SER A 15 0.53 9.36 -11.39
C SER A 15 -0.35 9.42 -10.13
N LEU A 16 -0.61 10.63 -9.63
CA LEU A 16 -1.40 10.94 -8.44
C LEU A 16 -2.71 11.66 -8.82
N THR A 17 -3.39 11.14 -9.83
CA THR A 17 -4.67 11.67 -10.35
C THR A 17 -5.79 10.64 -10.14
N LEU A 18 -7.05 11.09 -10.16
CA LEU A 18 -8.18 10.17 -10.01
C LEU A 18 -8.27 9.18 -11.19
N ASP A 19 -7.94 9.65 -12.40
CA ASP A 19 -7.97 8.84 -13.63
C ASP A 19 -6.91 7.72 -13.62
N SER A 20 -5.79 7.93 -12.94
CA SER A 20 -4.70 6.94 -12.82
C SER A 20 -4.89 5.95 -11.66
N ILE A 21 -5.88 6.14 -10.77
CA ILE A 21 -6.11 5.28 -9.60
C ILE A 21 -6.23 3.82 -10.01
N ARG A 22 -7.04 3.52 -11.03
CA ARG A 22 -7.30 2.13 -11.45
C ARG A 22 -6.00 1.42 -11.85
N HIS A 23 -5.18 2.06 -12.67
CA HIS A 23 -3.90 1.51 -13.10
C HIS A 23 -2.91 1.39 -11.93
N SER A 24 -2.87 2.39 -11.03
CA SER A 24 -2.00 2.35 -9.85
C SER A 24 -2.39 1.20 -8.90
N LEU A 25 -3.69 0.99 -8.65
CA LEU A 25 -4.18 -0.10 -7.80
C LEU A 25 -3.83 -1.48 -8.36
N ILE A 26 -3.93 -1.67 -9.69
CA ILE A 26 -3.55 -2.93 -10.34
C ILE A 26 -2.05 -3.20 -10.17
N ARG A 27 -1.20 -2.18 -10.38
CA ARG A 27 0.26 -2.31 -10.23
C ARG A 27 0.67 -2.58 -8.78
N GLN A 28 -0.01 -1.96 -7.81
CA GLN A 28 0.24 -2.20 -6.39
C GLN A 28 -0.24 -3.58 -5.95
N GLU A 29 -1.34 -4.08 -6.51
CA GLU A 29 -1.79 -5.47 -6.33
C GLU A 29 -0.71 -6.44 -6.80
N ASP A 30 -0.13 -6.24 -7.99
CA ASP A 30 0.98 -7.07 -8.50
C ASP A 30 2.19 -7.05 -7.58
N SER A 31 2.59 -5.85 -7.13
CA SER A 31 3.74 -5.67 -6.25
C SER A 31 3.56 -6.39 -4.91
N ILE A 32 2.34 -6.38 -4.35
CA ILE A 32 2.03 -7.10 -3.11
C ILE A 32 2.14 -8.60 -3.32
N ILE A 33 1.52 -9.14 -4.38
CA ILE A 33 1.53 -10.57 -4.65
C ILE A 33 2.97 -11.04 -4.81
N PHE A 34 3.77 -10.32 -5.59
CA PHE A 34 5.18 -10.64 -5.80
C PHE A 34 5.97 -10.63 -4.48
N ASN A 35 5.85 -9.56 -3.68
CA ASN A 35 6.55 -9.46 -2.39
C ASN A 35 6.14 -10.56 -1.39
N LEU A 36 4.87 -10.98 -1.40
CA LEU A 36 4.40 -12.09 -0.56
C LEU A 36 5.02 -13.42 -1.00
N LEU A 37 5.07 -13.68 -2.31
CA LEU A 37 5.69 -14.88 -2.86
C LEU A 37 7.20 -14.93 -2.59
N GLU A 38 7.89 -13.79 -2.71
CA GLU A 38 9.31 -13.65 -2.35
C GLU A 38 9.56 -13.87 -0.86
N ARG A 39 8.75 -13.27 0.02
CA ARG A 39 8.88 -13.48 1.47
C ARG A 39 8.61 -14.92 1.87
N ALA A 40 7.71 -15.60 1.17
CA ALA A 40 7.35 -16.99 1.42
C ALA A 40 8.44 -18.00 0.99
N GLN A 41 9.51 -17.54 0.32
CA GLN A 41 10.70 -18.37 0.08
C GLN A 41 11.44 -18.71 1.37
N TYR A 42 11.27 -17.90 2.42
CA TYR A 42 11.90 -18.06 3.72
C TYR A 42 10.91 -18.55 4.77
N ARG A 43 11.41 -19.24 5.80
CA ARG A 43 10.62 -19.60 6.98
C ARG A 43 10.24 -18.35 7.80
N TYR A 44 9.57 -18.56 8.92
CA TYR A 44 9.19 -17.46 9.81
C TYR A 44 10.40 -16.63 10.26
N ASN A 45 11.54 -17.26 10.61
CA ASN A 45 12.76 -16.58 11.06
C ASN A 45 12.50 -15.67 12.27
N ALA A 46 12.08 -16.25 13.40
CA ALA A 46 11.65 -15.53 14.61
C ALA A 46 12.63 -14.46 15.07
N ASN A 47 13.94 -14.77 15.05
CA ASN A 47 15.01 -13.85 15.45
C ASN A 47 14.99 -12.52 14.69
N THR A 48 14.42 -12.46 13.48
CA THR A 48 14.28 -11.21 12.71
C THR A 48 13.35 -10.20 13.39
N TYR A 49 12.41 -10.67 14.22
CA TYR A 49 11.41 -9.87 14.92
C TYR A 49 11.71 -9.71 16.41
N ASP A 50 12.72 -10.42 16.91
CA ASP A 50 13.14 -10.38 18.31
C ASP A 50 14.12 -9.22 18.52
N GLU A 51 13.85 -8.39 19.52
CA GLU A 51 14.65 -7.19 19.83
C GLU A 51 16.03 -7.54 20.39
N ASP A 52 16.15 -8.70 21.04
CA ASP A 52 17.38 -9.12 21.73
C ASP A 52 18.25 -10.07 20.90
N SER A 53 17.77 -10.50 19.72
CA SER A 53 18.45 -11.50 18.88
C SER A 53 19.73 -11.00 18.22
N PHE A 54 19.87 -9.70 17.98
CA PHE A 54 21.01 -9.10 17.29
C PHE A 54 21.51 -7.84 18.00
N THR A 55 22.81 -7.78 18.29
CA THR A 55 23.44 -6.54 18.76
C THR A 55 23.76 -5.64 17.57
N MET A 56 23.14 -4.47 17.52
CA MET A 56 23.35 -3.45 16.49
C MET A 56 23.88 -2.17 17.15
N GLU A 57 25.11 -1.76 16.82
CA GLU A 57 25.73 -0.59 17.45
C GLU A 57 24.87 0.67 17.24
N GLY A 58 24.48 1.33 18.33
CA GLY A 58 23.66 2.55 18.29
C GLY A 58 22.18 2.34 17.94
N PHE A 59 21.71 1.09 17.90
CA PHE A 59 20.31 0.77 17.62
C PHE A 59 19.76 -0.24 18.65
N GLN A 60 18.58 0.06 19.19
CA GLN A 60 17.80 -0.87 20.02
C GLN A 60 16.49 -1.20 19.29
N GLY A 61 16.22 -2.49 19.14
CA GLY A 61 15.04 -3.04 18.48
C GLY A 61 15.40 -4.25 17.62
N SER A 62 14.40 -4.81 16.93
CA SER A 62 14.56 -5.98 16.07
C SER A 62 15.25 -5.67 14.73
N LEU A 63 15.74 -6.70 14.05
CA LEU A 63 16.37 -6.56 12.73
C LEU A 63 15.40 -5.95 11.70
N VAL A 64 14.11 -6.31 11.74
CA VAL A 64 13.13 -5.73 10.82
C VAL A 64 12.92 -4.23 11.06
N GLU A 65 12.90 -3.80 12.32
CA GLU A 65 12.75 -2.39 12.67
C GLU A 65 13.98 -1.59 12.22
N PHE A 66 15.17 -2.16 12.37
CA PHE A 66 16.41 -1.58 11.86
C PHE A 66 16.32 -1.34 10.35
N MET A 67 16.00 -2.40 9.59
CA MET A 67 15.92 -2.34 8.14
C MET A 67 14.89 -1.33 7.65
N ILE A 68 13.72 -1.28 8.27
CA ILE A 68 12.68 -0.31 7.92
C ILE A 68 13.19 1.10 8.24
N ARG A 69 13.62 1.37 9.48
CA ARG A 69 13.98 2.72 9.94
C ARG A 69 15.14 3.32 9.14
N GLU A 70 16.17 2.53 8.83
CA GLU A 70 17.29 3.00 8.01
C GLU A 70 16.86 3.29 6.55
N THR A 71 15.99 2.44 5.99
CA THR A 71 15.42 2.66 4.65
C THR A 71 14.55 3.91 4.62
N GLU A 72 13.74 4.15 5.65
CA GLU A 72 12.92 5.37 5.75
C GLU A 72 13.80 6.62 5.85
N GLN A 73 14.83 6.60 6.69
CA GLN A 73 15.77 7.71 6.81
C GLN A 73 16.45 8.04 5.47
N LEU A 74 16.85 7.01 4.71
CA LEU A 74 17.43 7.19 3.39
C LEU A 74 16.43 7.84 2.41
N HIS A 75 15.20 7.34 2.37
CA HIS A 75 14.18 7.86 1.46
C HIS A 75 13.64 9.23 1.87
N ALA A 76 13.60 9.56 3.16
CA ALA A 76 13.20 10.87 3.66
C ALA A 76 14.13 11.98 3.18
N LYS A 77 15.44 11.72 3.10
CA LYS A 77 16.41 12.68 2.55
C LYS A 77 16.07 13.09 1.12
N VAL A 78 15.43 12.23 0.33
CA VAL A 78 15.01 12.51 -1.05
C VAL A 78 13.52 12.84 -1.18
N ASP A 79 12.90 13.34 -0.11
CA ASP A 79 11.55 13.92 -0.08
C ASP A 79 10.40 12.90 -0.23
N ARG A 80 10.66 11.60 -0.10
CA ARG A 80 9.65 10.53 -0.33
C ARG A 80 8.37 10.75 0.47
N TYR A 81 8.50 11.03 1.77
CA TYR A 81 7.36 11.15 2.69
C TYR A 81 6.67 12.52 2.68
N LYS A 82 7.04 13.41 1.75
CA LYS A 82 6.20 14.57 1.41
C LYS A 82 5.19 14.26 0.31
N SER A 83 5.33 13.12 -0.38
CA SER A 83 4.34 12.62 -1.34
C SER A 83 3.06 12.20 -0.61
N PRO A 84 1.85 12.57 -1.10
CA PRO A 84 0.59 12.29 -0.40
C PRO A 84 0.25 10.80 -0.29
N ASP A 85 0.87 9.95 -1.11
CA ASP A 85 0.68 8.51 -1.16
C ASP A 85 1.75 7.70 -0.39
N GLU A 86 2.72 8.35 0.24
CA GLU A 86 3.81 7.70 0.98
C GLU A 86 3.71 8.00 2.48
N HIS A 87 3.47 6.96 3.29
CA HIS A 87 3.31 7.09 4.74
C HIS A 87 4.45 6.37 5.46
N PRO A 88 5.20 7.02 6.37
CA PRO A 88 6.29 6.39 7.10
C PRO A 88 5.78 5.53 8.26
N PHE A 89 6.50 4.46 8.59
CA PHE A 89 6.28 3.64 9.79
C PHE A 89 6.82 4.33 11.05
N PHE A 90 7.94 5.04 10.94
CA PHE A 90 8.62 5.73 12.04
C PHE A 90 8.75 7.24 11.78
N PRO A 91 7.63 8.00 11.72
CA PRO A 91 7.64 9.44 11.41
C PRO A 91 8.53 10.26 12.34
N GLN A 92 8.67 9.85 13.61
CA GLN A 92 9.47 10.53 14.62
C GLN A 92 10.99 10.43 14.38
N CYS A 93 11.44 9.55 13.48
CA CYS A 93 12.85 9.28 13.22
C CYS A 93 13.32 9.81 11.85
N LEU A 94 12.49 10.58 11.15
CA LEU A 94 12.82 11.03 9.79
C LEU A 94 13.65 12.31 9.77
N PRO A 95 14.74 12.37 8.98
CA PRO A 95 15.47 13.61 8.74
C PRO A 95 14.69 14.53 7.80
N GLU A 96 15.04 15.82 7.82
CA GLU A 96 14.54 16.77 6.81
C GLU A 96 15.09 16.46 5.41
N PRO A 97 14.31 16.68 4.34
CA PRO A 97 14.75 16.49 2.96
C PRO A 97 15.95 17.39 2.60
N VAL A 98 16.90 16.84 1.83
CA VAL A 98 18.04 17.61 1.31
C VAL A 98 17.73 18.25 -0.05
N LEU A 99 16.64 17.83 -0.68
CA LEU A 99 16.18 18.34 -1.96
C LEU A 99 15.16 19.48 -1.76
N PRO A 100 15.07 20.43 -2.70
CA PRO A 100 13.97 21.41 -2.70
C PRO A 100 12.61 20.70 -2.80
N PRO A 101 11.57 21.22 -2.10
CA PRO A 101 10.24 20.62 -2.10
C PRO A 101 9.62 20.46 -3.48
N ILE A 102 8.87 19.37 -3.65
CA ILE A 102 8.05 19.13 -4.84
C ILE A 102 6.60 19.59 -4.56
N GLN A 103 6.00 20.31 -5.50
CA GLN A 103 4.58 20.62 -5.49
C GLN A 103 3.81 19.47 -6.14
N TYR A 104 3.01 18.77 -5.34
CA TYR A 104 2.13 17.70 -5.79
C TYR A 104 0.74 18.24 -6.17
N PRO A 105 0.01 17.53 -7.05
CA PRO A 105 -1.39 17.82 -7.32
C PRO A 105 -2.24 17.75 -6.04
N GLN A 106 -3.02 18.81 -5.77
CA GLN A 106 -3.96 18.82 -4.65
C GLN A 106 -5.23 18.06 -5.01
N VAL A 107 -5.15 16.73 -4.96
CA VAL A 107 -6.28 15.83 -5.24
C VAL A 107 -7.04 15.46 -3.98
N LEU A 108 -6.32 15.17 -2.88
CA LEU A 108 -6.94 14.77 -1.62
C LEU A 108 -7.33 15.99 -0.78
N HIS A 109 -8.32 15.80 0.07
CA HIS A 109 -8.68 16.73 1.12
C HIS A 109 -7.56 16.86 2.17
N HIS A 110 -7.42 18.02 2.80
CA HIS A 110 -6.37 18.30 3.78
C HIS A 110 -6.38 17.34 4.98
N CYS A 111 -7.53 16.74 5.31
CA CYS A 111 -7.62 15.73 6.35
C CYS A 111 -6.75 14.48 6.07
N ALA A 112 -6.39 14.21 4.81
CA ALA A 112 -5.53 13.10 4.41
C ALA A 112 -4.18 13.08 5.12
N ASP A 113 -3.62 14.24 5.42
CA ASP A 113 -2.29 14.38 6.02
C ASP A 113 -2.24 13.84 7.45
N SER A 114 -3.38 13.86 8.14
CA SER A 114 -3.53 13.34 9.51
C SER A 114 -3.77 11.83 9.59
N ILE A 115 -4.05 11.18 8.46
CA ILE A 115 -4.42 9.75 8.41
C ILE A 115 -3.17 8.91 8.12
N ASN A 116 -2.60 8.30 9.15
CA ASN A 116 -1.55 7.29 9.01
C ASN A 116 -1.84 6.10 9.94
N ILE A 117 -2.21 4.96 9.35
CA ILE A 117 -2.53 3.73 10.08
C ILE A 117 -1.41 2.67 10.00
N ASN A 118 -0.17 3.06 9.67
CA ASN A 118 0.96 2.15 9.53
C ASN A 118 1.29 1.31 10.77
N LYS A 119 0.86 1.75 11.96
CA LYS A 119 0.89 0.91 13.17
C LYS A 119 0.14 -0.41 12.99
N LYS A 120 -0.76 -0.49 12.01
CA LYS A 120 -1.59 -1.66 11.73
C LYS A 120 -1.01 -2.57 10.65
N ILE A 121 -0.56 -2.13 9.45
CA ILE A 121 -0.02 -2.99 8.34
C ILE A 121 0.49 -2.13 7.13
N LEU A 122 1.09 -2.79 6.11
CA LEU A 122 1.48 -2.35 4.73
C LEU A 122 0.99 -0.95 4.29
N SER A 123 1.94 -0.01 4.15
CA SER A 123 1.67 1.42 3.96
C SER A 123 0.93 1.77 2.66
N LYS A 124 1.54 1.60 1.48
CA LYS A 124 1.08 2.29 0.27
C LYS A 124 -0.31 1.87 -0.24
N ARG A 125 -0.56 0.56 -0.42
CA ARG A 125 -1.82 0.05 -1.00
C ARG A 125 -3.04 0.34 -0.14
N ILE A 126 -2.88 0.26 1.18
CA ILE A 126 -3.95 0.50 2.12
C ILE A 126 -4.29 2.00 2.16
N HIS A 127 -3.27 2.85 2.23
CA HIS A 127 -3.46 4.31 2.23
C HIS A 127 -3.96 4.87 0.89
N TYR A 128 -3.77 4.14 -0.22
CA TYR A 128 -4.44 4.44 -1.49
C TYR A 128 -5.98 4.41 -1.39
N GLY A 129 -6.54 3.85 -0.31
CA GLY A 129 -7.94 4.01 0.06
C GLY A 129 -8.40 5.47 0.13
N LYS A 130 -7.52 6.44 0.44
CA LYS A 130 -7.84 7.88 0.43
C LYS A 130 -8.26 8.35 -0.97
N PHE A 131 -7.50 7.98 -1.99
CA PHE A 131 -7.80 8.32 -3.39
C PHE A 131 -9.08 7.62 -3.87
N VAL A 132 -9.29 6.37 -3.47
CA VAL A 132 -10.52 5.64 -3.79
C VAL A 132 -11.74 6.29 -3.16
N ALA A 133 -11.65 6.68 -1.89
CA ALA A 133 -12.73 7.39 -1.20
C ALA A 133 -13.01 8.75 -1.85
N GLU A 134 -11.97 9.52 -2.21
CA GLU A 134 -12.13 10.79 -2.90
C GLU A 134 -12.82 10.62 -4.27
N ALA A 135 -12.44 9.61 -5.05
CA ALA A 135 -13.08 9.33 -6.33
C ALA A 135 -14.57 9.01 -6.16
N LYS A 136 -14.91 8.11 -5.22
CA LYS A 136 -16.29 7.74 -4.91
C LYS A 136 -17.11 8.92 -4.40
N PHE A 137 -16.55 9.73 -3.51
CA PHE A 137 -17.22 10.91 -2.97
C PHE A 137 -17.51 11.95 -4.04
N ARG A 138 -16.59 12.16 -4.99
CA ARG A 138 -16.82 13.09 -6.12
C ARG A 138 -17.84 12.59 -7.12
N GLU A 139 -17.94 11.27 -7.31
CA GLU A 139 -18.91 10.66 -8.21
C GLU A 139 -20.34 10.82 -7.69
N ASP A 140 -20.57 10.60 -6.40
CA ASP A 140 -21.87 10.77 -5.77
C ASP A 140 -21.75 11.23 -4.30
N PRO A 141 -21.62 12.55 -4.05
CA PRO A 141 -21.49 13.08 -2.70
C PRO A 141 -22.72 12.78 -1.83
N ALA A 142 -23.92 12.85 -2.42
CA ALA A 142 -25.19 12.74 -1.71
C ALA A 142 -25.35 11.39 -1.00
N THR A 143 -24.82 10.32 -1.60
CA THR A 143 -24.78 8.98 -1.00
C THR A 143 -24.02 8.95 0.33
N TYR A 144 -22.96 9.74 0.49
CA TYR A 144 -22.09 9.70 1.69
C TYR A 144 -22.36 10.81 2.70
N GLU A 145 -22.91 11.95 2.28
CA GLU A 145 -23.03 13.16 3.12
C GLU A 145 -23.76 12.92 4.46
N THR A 146 -24.89 12.21 4.45
CA THR A 146 -25.64 11.91 5.68
C THR A 146 -24.79 11.11 6.65
N ALA A 147 -24.18 10.02 6.17
CA ALA A 147 -23.34 9.14 6.98
C ALA A 147 -22.11 9.88 7.55
N ILE A 148 -21.53 10.80 6.78
CA ILE A 148 -20.39 11.60 7.22
C ILE A 148 -20.82 12.59 8.32
N ARG A 149 -21.94 13.31 8.13
CA ARG A 149 -22.44 14.29 9.11
C ARG A 149 -22.85 13.62 10.43
N GLU A 150 -23.42 12.43 10.35
CA GLU A 150 -23.83 11.63 11.51
C GLU A 150 -22.66 10.84 12.14
N GLN A 151 -21.47 10.87 11.51
CA GLN A 151 -20.30 10.09 11.91
C GLN A 151 -20.59 8.56 11.97
N ASP A 152 -21.48 8.08 11.10
CA ASP A 152 -21.91 6.68 11.07
C ASP A 152 -20.94 5.80 10.26
N ARG A 153 -20.00 5.20 10.99
CA ARG A 153 -19.01 4.25 10.44
C ARG A 153 -19.66 3.01 9.84
N THR A 154 -20.75 2.54 10.41
CA THR A 154 -21.43 1.30 10.00
C THR A 154 -22.12 1.53 8.67
N GLN A 155 -22.81 2.65 8.52
CA GLN A 155 -23.43 3.06 7.27
C GLN A 155 -22.38 3.25 6.17
N LEU A 156 -21.27 3.96 6.46
CA LEU A 156 -20.16 4.12 5.51
C LEU A 156 -19.57 2.77 5.08
N LEU A 157 -19.38 1.83 6.01
CA LEU A 157 -18.90 0.49 5.66
C LEU A 157 -19.87 -0.25 4.73
N GLY A 158 -21.18 -0.13 4.96
CA GLY A 158 -22.20 -0.69 4.10
C GLY A 158 -22.14 -0.12 2.68
N LEU A 159 -22.06 1.21 2.57
CA LEU A 159 -21.96 1.92 1.29
C LEU A 159 -20.67 1.60 0.50
N LEU A 160 -19.59 1.25 1.21
CA LEU A 160 -18.29 0.95 0.59
C LEU A 160 -18.10 -0.54 0.24
N THR A 161 -19.02 -1.41 0.65
CA THR A 161 -18.92 -2.85 0.47
C THR A 161 -19.65 -3.29 -0.79
N TYR A 162 -18.91 -3.89 -1.73
CA TYR A 162 -19.43 -4.37 -3.00
C TYR A 162 -19.00 -5.82 -3.19
N GLU A 163 -19.79 -6.77 -2.69
CA GLU A 163 -19.42 -8.19 -2.63
C GLU A 163 -18.95 -8.74 -3.98
N THR A 164 -19.64 -8.40 -5.08
CA THR A 164 -19.28 -8.83 -6.43
C THR A 164 -17.89 -8.33 -6.85
N VAL A 165 -17.53 -7.10 -6.50
CA VAL A 165 -16.21 -6.52 -6.79
C VAL A 165 -15.14 -7.21 -5.95
N GLU A 166 -15.44 -7.53 -4.70
CA GLU A 166 -14.49 -8.19 -3.79
C GLU A 166 -14.18 -9.61 -4.24
N GLU A 167 -15.18 -10.37 -4.67
CA GLU A 167 -14.98 -11.70 -5.24
C GLU A 167 -14.17 -11.65 -6.54
N VAL A 168 -14.42 -10.66 -7.40
CA VAL A 168 -13.60 -10.45 -8.61
C VAL A 168 -12.15 -10.12 -8.26
N ILE A 169 -11.89 -9.31 -7.23
CA ILE A 169 -10.54 -9.00 -6.76
C ILE A 169 -9.85 -10.27 -6.25
N LYS A 170 -10.50 -11.03 -5.37
CA LYS A 170 -9.95 -12.30 -4.85
C LYS A 170 -9.62 -13.27 -5.98
N LYS A 171 -10.51 -13.41 -6.96
CA LYS A 171 -10.28 -14.29 -8.11
C LYS A 171 -9.11 -13.83 -8.97
N ARG A 172 -8.99 -12.52 -9.20
CA ARG A 172 -7.86 -11.93 -9.94
C ARG A 172 -6.53 -12.14 -9.22
N VAL A 173 -6.50 -11.93 -7.90
CA VAL A 173 -5.31 -12.17 -7.06
C VAL A 173 -4.89 -13.65 -7.13
N GLU A 174 -5.85 -14.58 -7.07
CA GLU A 174 -5.57 -16.02 -7.18
C GLU A 174 -4.93 -16.36 -8.55
N VAL A 175 -5.48 -15.83 -9.64
CA VAL A 175 -4.95 -16.06 -11.00
C VAL A 175 -3.54 -15.48 -11.14
N LYS A 176 -3.29 -14.28 -10.61
CA LYS A 176 -1.97 -13.65 -10.62
C LYS A 176 -0.95 -14.44 -9.78
N ALA A 177 -1.37 -14.92 -8.60
CA ALA A 177 -0.52 -15.76 -7.76
C ALA A 177 -0.15 -17.09 -8.45
N LYS A 178 -1.05 -17.68 -9.27
CA LYS A 178 -0.72 -18.82 -10.13
C LYS A 178 0.38 -18.44 -11.13
N ILE A 179 0.21 -17.33 -11.85
CA ILE A 179 1.16 -16.90 -12.88
C ILE A 179 2.54 -16.60 -12.28
N PHE A 180 2.60 -15.87 -11.17
CA PHE A 180 3.87 -15.44 -10.57
C PHE A 180 4.56 -16.52 -9.73
N GLY A 181 3.80 -17.47 -9.16
CA GLY A 181 4.31 -18.49 -8.25
C GLY A 181 4.51 -19.87 -8.86
N GLN A 182 4.34 -20.00 -10.17
CA GLN A 182 4.53 -21.27 -10.88
C GLN A 182 6.01 -21.63 -10.97
N ASP A 183 6.35 -22.86 -10.60
CA ASP A 183 7.70 -23.38 -10.81
C ASP A 183 7.89 -23.66 -12.31
N ILE A 184 8.82 -22.93 -12.94
CA ILE A 184 9.15 -23.11 -14.36
C ILE A 184 10.20 -24.21 -14.47
N THR A 185 9.76 -25.42 -14.82
CA THR A 185 10.65 -26.50 -15.24
C THR A 185 10.83 -26.44 -16.75
N VAL A 186 12.08 -26.39 -17.23
CA VAL A 186 12.37 -26.69 -18.64
C VAL A 186 12.22 -28.20 -18.78
N ASN A 187 11.07 -28.65 -19.28
CA ASN A 187 10.83 -30.08 -19.45
C ASN A 187 11.77 -30.63 -20.52
N ASP A 188 12.40 -31.76 -20.21
CA ASP A 188 12.98 -32.65 -21.21
C ASP A 188 11.85 -33.11 -22.15
N PRO A 189 11.99 -33.03 -23.49
CA PRO A 189 10.94 -33.35 -24.45
C PRO A 189 10.32 -34.76 -24.30
N GLU A 190 10.93 -35.66 -23.54
CA GLU A 190 10.42 -37.02 -23.31
C GLU A 190 9.37 -37.15 -22.19
N THR A 191 9.25 -36.16 -21.31
CA THR A 191 8.23 -36.15 -20.24
C THR A 191 7.05 -35.27 -20.64
N GLY A 192 5.86 -35.87 -20.77
CA GLY A 192 4.62 -35.16 -21.09
C GLY A 192 4.34 -33.99 -20.12
N ALA A 193 3.48 -33.06 -20.53
CA ALA A 193 3.17 -31.85 -19.77
C ALA A 193 2.68 -32.20 -18.35
N ALA A 194 3.56 -32.00 -17.36
CA ALA A 194 3.20 -32.12 -15.95
C ALA A 194 2.26 -30.98 -15.55
N ASP A 195 1.34 -31.26 -14.61
CA ASP A 195 0.51 -30.22 -14.02
C ASP A 195 1.40 -29.16 -13.36
N PRO A 196 1.02 -27.86 -13.46
CA PRO A 196 1.78 -26.79 -12.86
C PRO A 196 1.85 -26.97 -11.34
N SER A 197 3.07 -27.02 -10.81
CA SER A 197 3.33 -27.06 -9.38
C SER A 197 3.61 -25.66 -8.83
N TYR A 198 3.21 -25.42 -7.58
CA TYR A 198 3.34 -24.13 -6.92
C TYR A 198 3.91 -24.35 -5.52
N LYS A 199 4.99 -23.64 -5.19
CA LYS A 199 5.56 -23.64 -3.83
C LYS A 199 4.57 -23.09 -2.79
N ILE A 200 3.77 -22.10 -3.17
CA ILE A 200 2.76 -21.46 -2.32
C ILE A 200 1.38 -21.63 -2.93
N ASN A 201 0.41 -22.06 -2.13
CA ASN A 201 -0.97 -22.22 -2.58
C ASN A 201 -1.56 -20.86 -3.02
N PRO A 202 -1.91 -20.68 -4.31
CA PRO A 202 -2.44 -19.41 -4.82
C PRO A 202 -3.73 -18.95 -4.12
N SER A 203 -4.58 -19.90 -3.69
CA SER A 203 -5.81 -19.59 -2.95
C SER A 203 -5.51 -19.02 -1.56
N LEU A 204 -4.39 -19.39 -0.94
CA LEU A 204 -3.95 -18.80 0.32
C LEU A 204 -3.58 -17.32 0.15
N VAL A 205 -2.89 -16.96 -0.94
CA VAL A 205 -2.55 -15.56 -1.24
C VAL A 205 -3.82 -14.73 -1.43
N ALA A 206 -4.80 -15.24 -2.19
CA ALA A 206 -6.09 -14.58 -2.36
C ALA A 206 -6.85 -14.40 -1.04
N LYS A 207 -6.84 -15.43 -0.17
CA LYS A 207 -7.43 -15.37 1.17
C LYS A 207 -6.77 -14.28 2.03
N LEU A 208 -5.44 -14.29 2.12
CA LEU A 208 -4.68 -13.29 2.89
C LEU A 208 -4.93 -11.86 2.40
N TYR A 209 -5.05 -11.69 1.08
CA TYR A 209 -5.37 -10.38 0.49
C TYR A 209 -6.79 -9.93 0.87
N GLY A 210 -7.77 -10.83 0.74
CA GLY A 210 -9.18 -10.54 1.05
C GLY A 210 -9.46 -10.31 2.54
N GLU A 211 -8.81 -11.06 3.43
CA GLU A 211 -9.04 -10.99 4.89
C GLU A 211 -8.11 -10.01 5.60
N GLY A 212 -6.92 -9.75 5.05
CA GLY A 212 -5.93 -8.86 5.67
C GLY A 212 -5.88 -7.47 5.04
N ILE A 213 -5.76 -7.37 3.71
CA ILE A 213 -5.45 -6.09 3.03
C ILE A 213 -6.70 -5.29 2.70
N MET A 214 -7.74 -5.96 2.18
CA MET A 214 -8.97 -5.28 1.77
C MET A 214 -9.72 -4.60 2.93
N PRO A 215 -9.86 -5.21 4.13
CA PRO A 215 -10.56 -4.58 5.24
C PRO A 215 -9.86 -3.31 5.72
N LEU A 216 -8.52 -3.32 5.77
CA LEU A 216 -7.75 -2.13 6.15
C LEU A 216 -7.85 -1.01 5.10
N THR A 217 -7.92 -1.36 3.81
CA THR A 217 -8.20 -0.37 2.76
C THR A 217 -9.57 0.27 2.95
N LYS A 218 -10.59 -0.49 3.40
CA LYS A 218 -11.90 0.06 3.74
C LYS A 218 -11.84 0.93 4.99
N GLU A 219 -11.06 0.56 6.01
CA GLU A 219 -10.85 1.37 7.20
C GLU A 219 -10.29 2.74 6.84
N VAL A 220 -9.28 2.82 5.95
CA VAL A 220 -8.77 4.11 5.45
C VAL A 220 -9.83 4.91 4.71
N GLN A 221 -10.63 4.28 3.85
CA GLN A 221 -11.72 4.96 3.14
C GLN A 221 -12.70 5.60 4.13
N ILE A 222 -13.08 4.87 5.20
CA ILE A 222 -13.98 5.37 6.25
C ILE A 222 -13.33 6.53 7.01
N GLU A 223 -12.09 6.36 7.50
CA GLU A 223 -11.36 7.42 8.21
C GLU A 223 -11.21 8.70 7.39
N TYR A 224 -11.08 8.57 6.07
CA TYR A 224 -11.03 9.69 5.15
C TYR A 224 -12.39 10.37 5.00
N LEU A 225 -13.45 9.60 4.71
CA LEU A 225 -14.80 10.15 4.50
C LEU A 225 -15.35 10.85 5.74
N LEU A 226 -15.11 10.31 6.93
CA LEU A 226 -15.57 10.92 8.20
C LEU A 226 -15.08 12.35 8.42
N ARG A 227 -13.93 12.72 7.83
CA ARG A 227 -13.29 14.04 7.96
C ARG A 227 -13.32 14.81 6.63
N ARG A 228 -14.19 14.41 5.69
CA ARG A 228 -14.18 14.95 4.32
C ARG A 228 -14.97 16.25 4.18
N LEU A 229 -15.88 16.54 5.12
CA LEU A 229 -16.74 17.72 5.10
C LEU A 229 -16.27 18.82 6.08
N ASP A 230 -15.13 18.62 6.74
CA ASP A 230 -14.52 19.57 7.67
C ASP A 230 -13.93 20.80 6.94
#